data_AF-W1VN34-F1
#
_entry.id   AF-W1VN34-F1
#
_cell.length_a   1.000
_cell.length_b   1.000
_cell.length_c   1.000
_cell.angle_alpha   90.00
_cell.angle_beta   90.00
_cell.angle_gamma   90.00
#
_symmetry.space_group_name_H-M   'P 1'
#
loop_
_entity.id
_entity.type
_entity.pdbx_description
1 polymer ?
#
loop_
_entity_poly.entity_id
_entity_poly.type
_entity_poly.pdbx_seq_one_letter_code
_entity_poly.pdbx_strand_id
1 'polypeptide(L)'
;VVAAVLAAEGTLAFHYGLGQLVGMYNVGIWAENTHWFILGVLACAPLGLVGWVARRPGWPGLVAGLVVPVGAVAEPWVRTWLLQPSFLPWPERWAGVACGLVLTVAGLAGAWLVTRKKILAGRAGKAHPQAPR
;
A
#
# COMPACT_ATOMS: atom_id res chain seq x y z
N VAL A 1 -1.66 8.42 12.90
CA VAL A 1 -1.40 9.33 11.77
C VAL A 1 0.08 9.71 11.72
N VAL A 2 0.67 10.24 12.80
CA VAL A 2 2.11 10.60 12.85
C VAL A 2 3.04 9.49 12.36
N ALA A 3 2.91 8.27 12.88
CA ALA A 3 3.75 7.14 12.43
C ALA A 3 3.56 6.79 10.94
N ALA A 4 2.36 6.97 10.38
CA ALA A 4 2.11 6.74 8.96
C ALA A 4 2.74 7.85 8.10
N VAL A 5 2.68 9.09 8.56
CA VAL A 5 3.36 10.22 7.93
C VAL A 5 4.87 9.99 7.95
N LEU A 6 5.46 9.67 9.10
CA LEU A 6 6.90 9.38 9.20
C LEU A 6 7.32 8.21 8.30
N ALA A 7 6.49 7.17 8.19
CA ALA A 7 6.77 6.07 7.28
C ALA A 7 6.73 6.51 5.80
N ALA A 8 5.71 7.26 5.39
CA ALA A 8 5.57 7.75 4.02
C ALA A 8 6.71 8.70 3.63
N GLU A 9 6.97 9.71 4.46
CA GLU A 9 8.06 10.67 4.26
C GLU A 9 9.42 9.97 4.31
N GLY A 10 9.60 9.02 5.23
CA GLY A 10 10.82 8.22 5.34
C GLY A 10 11.07 7.36 4.11
N THR A 11 10.04 6.75 3.52
CA THR A 11 10.16 6.01 2.26
C THR A 11 10.56 6.91 1.10
N LEU A 12 9.95 8.09 0.96
CA LEU A 12 10.31 9.05 -0.10
C LEU A 12 11.74 9.58 0.09
N ALA A 13 12.09 9.97 1.32
CA ALA A 13 13.43 10.44 1.65
C ALA A 13 14.49 9.37 1.38
N PHE A 14 14.20 8.11 1.74
CA PHE A 14 15.09 6.99 1.44
C PHE A 14 15.20 6.75 -0.06
N HIS A 15 14.09 6.76 -0.80
CA HIS A 15 14.08 6.54 -2.24
C HIS A 15 14.91 7.57 -3.01
N TYR A 16 14.64 8.86 -2.78
CA TYR A 16 15.37 9.95 -3.46
C TYR A 16 16.80 10.10 -2.93
N GLY A 17 17.00 9.95 -1.61
CA GLY A 17 18.32 10.02 -1.00
C GLY A 17 19.24 8.92 -1.49
N LEU A 18 18.76 7.67 -1.53
CA LEU A 18 19.53 6.55 -2.07
C LEU A 18 19.83 6.76 -3.55
N GLY A 19 18.84 7.17 -4.36
CA GLY A 19 19.03 7.47 -5.77
C GLY A 19 20.08 8.55 -6.02
N GLN A 20 20.14 9.58 -5.17
CA GLN A 20 21.18 10.60 -5.24
C GLN A 20 22.56 10.06 -4.82
N LEU A 21 22.64 9.24 -3.77
CA LEU A 21 23.89 8.63 -3.30
C LEU A 21 24.52 7.70 -4.37
N VAL A 22 23.71 6.99 -5.14
CA VAL A 22 24.20 6.13 -6.24
C VAL A 22 24.36 6.87 -7.57
N GLY A 23 24.17 8.20 -7.58
CA GLY A 23 24.35 9.04 -8.77
C GLY A 23 23.24 8.96 -9.81
N MET A 24 22.08 8.38 -9.47
CA MET A 24 20.90 8.33 -10.36
C MET A 24 20.14 9.66 -10.41
N TYR A 25 20.18 10.45 -9.34
CA TYR A 25 19.47 11.73 -9.24
C TYR A 25 20.41 12.89 -8.95
N ASN A 26 20.07 14.07 -9.48
CA ASN A 26 20.74 15.33 -9.15
C ASN A 26 20.11 15.96 -7.89
N VAL A 27 20.71 17.05 -7.38
CA VAL A 27 20.23 17.73 -6.16
C VAL A 27 18.85 18.39 -6.32
N GLY A 28 18.41 18.69 -7.54
CA GLY A 28 17.09 19.24 -7.84
C GLY A 28 15.93 18.27 -7.57
N ILE A 29 16.20 16.97 -7.43
CA ILE A 29 15.18 15.93 -7.24
C ILE A 29 14.21 16.22 -6.09
N TRP A 30 14.69 16.82 -5.00
CA TRP A 30 13.88 17.16 -3.83
C TRP A 30 12.83 18.24 -4.13
N ALA A 31 13.25 19.29 -4.85
CA ALA A 31 12.36 20.39 -5.23
C ALA A 31 11.35 19.92 -6.29
N GLU A 32 11.81 19.18 -7.30
CA GLU A 32 10.97 18.66 -8.38
C GLU A 32 9.88 17.70 -7.86
N ASN A 33 10.16 16.98 -6.78
CA ASN A 33 9.27 15.97 -6.22
C ASN A 33 8.58 16.40 -4.91
N THR A 34 8.61 17.68 -4.55
CA THR A 34 7.96 18.19 -3.32
C THR A 34 6.48 17.84 -3.26
N HIS A 35 5.80 17.78 -4.41
CA HIS A 35 4.40 17.38 -4.49
C HIS A 35 4.15 15.94 -3.97
N TRP A 36 5.09 15.01 -4.15
CA TRP A 36 4.96 13.65 -3.62
C TRP A 36 5.02 13.59 -2.10
N PHE A 37 5.87 14.41 -1.46
CA PHE A 37 5.91 14.54 0.00
C PHE A 37 4.60 15.12 0.53
N ILE A 38 4.08 16.18 -0.10
CA ILE A 38 2.78 16.77 0.27
C ILE A 38 1.66 15.72 0.13
N LEU A 39 1.62 15.00 -0.99
CA LEU A 39 0.62 13.94 -1.20
C LEU A 39 0.76 12.80 -0.19
N GLY A 40 1.98 12.43 0.20
CA GLY A 40 2.25 11.45 1.25
C GLY A 40 1.61 11.83 2.59
N VAL A 41 1.83 13.06 3.04
CA VAL A 41 1.20 13.61 4.26
C VAL A 41 -0.33 13.62 4.13
N LEU A 42 -0.85 14.16 3.02
CA LEU A 42 -2.29 14.31 2.83
C LEU A 42 -3.01 12.96 2.73
N ALA A 43 -2.39 11.96 2.11
CA ALA A 43 -2.96 10.61 1.98
C ALA A 43 -3.03 9.84 3.32
N CYS A 44 -2.20 10.21 4.31
CA CYS A 44 -2.18 9.52 5.60
C CYS A 44 -3.50 9.64 6.39
N ALA A 45 -4.20 10.76 6.27
CA ALA A 45 -5.48 10.97 6.95
C ALA A 45 -6.61 10.06 6.39
N PRO A 46 -6.92 10.06 5.07
CA PRO A 46 -7.94 9.18 4.51
C PRO A 46 -7.57 7.70 4.67
N LEU A 47 -6.30 7.33 4.47
CA LEU A 47 -5.86 5.94 4.72
C LEU A 47 -5.97 5.55 6.20
N GLY A 48 -5.71 6.49 7.12
CA GLY A 48 -5.93 6.31 8.55
C GLY A 48 -7.40 6.05 8.88
N LEU A 49 -8.33 6.75 8.22
CA LEU A 49 -9.76 6.51 8.34
C LEU A 49 -10.15 5.12 7.82
N VAL A 50 -9.65 4.71 6.66
CA VAL A 50 -9.84 3.34 6.13
C VAL A 50 -9.34 2.31 7.13
N GLY A 51 -8.15 2.50 7.70
CA GLY A 51 -7.60 1.61 8.73
C GLY A 51 -8.39 1.60 10.04
N TRP A 52 -9.07 2.68 10.39
CA TRP A 52 -9.99 2.72 11.53
C TRP A 52 -11.27 1.93 11.26
N VAL A 53 -11.90 2.13 10.09
CA VAL A 53 -13.08 1.35 9.67
C VAL A 53 -12.73 -0.13 9.57
N ALA A 54 -11.54 -0.47 9.06
CA ALA A 54 -11.05 -1.84 8.93
C ALA A 54 -10.98 -2.59 10.26
N ARG A 55 -10.90 -1.91 11.41
CA ARG A 55 -10.91 -2.56 12.73
C ARG A 55 -12.31 -2.97 13.20
N ARG A 56 -13.37 -2.43 12.60
CA ARG A 56 -14.75 -2.77 12.98
C ARG A 56 -15.07 -4.23 12.65
N PRO A 57 -15.92 -4.90 13.44
CA PRO A 57 -16.43 -6.22 13.10
C PRO A 57 -17.38 -6.16 11.90
N GLY A 58 -17.60 -7.31 11.26
CA GLY A 58 -18.55 -7.45 10.16
C GLY A 58 -18.05 -6.94 8.81
N TRP A 59 -19.02 -6.80 7.89
CA TRP A 59 -18.76 -6.50 6.48
C TRP A 59 -18.02 -5.17 6.23
N PRO A 60 -18.36 -4.04 6.89
CA PRO A 60 -17.67 -2.77 6.65
C PRO A 60 -16.18 -2.84 6.98
N GLY A 61 -15.80 -3.56 8.03
CA GLY A 61 -14.40 -3.74 8.40
C GLY A 61 -13.66 -4.71 7.50
N LEU A 62 -14.34 -5.67 6.86
CA LEU A 62 -13.74 -6.52 5.83
C LEU A 62 -13.46 -5.70 4.57
N VAL A 63 -14.46 -4.97 4.06
CA VAL A 63 -14.33 -4.15 2.85
C VAL A 63 -13.22 -3.11 3.03
N ALA A 64 -13.24 -2.34 4.13
CA ALA A 64 -12.20 -1.37 4.41
C ALA A 64 -10.82 -2.00 4.57
N GLY A 65 -10.73 -3.20 5.15
CA GLY A 65 -9.47 -3.94 5.27
C GLY A 65 -8.91 -4.44 3.95
N LEU A 66 -9.75 -4.62 2.93
CA LEU A 66 -9.35 -5.07 1.60
C LEU A 66 -8.98 -3.92 0.64
N VAL A 67 -9.26 -2.66 0.97
CA VAL A 67 -8.95 -1.50 0.11
C VAL A 67 -7.48 -1.48 -0.30
N VAL A 68 -6.54 -1.57 0.65
CA VAL A 68 -5.10 -1.52 0.36
C VAL A 68 -4.61 -2.79 -0.37
N PRO A 69 -4.93 -4.01 0.08
CA PRO A 69 -4.57 -5.23 -0.66
C PRO A 69 -5.10 -5.28 -2.09
N VAL A 70 -6.36 -4.88 -2.32
CA VAL A 70 -6.96 -4.86 -3.65
C VAL A 70 -6.31 -3.79 -4.52
N GLY A 71 -6.05 -2.60 -3.95
CA GLY A 71 -5.30 -1.54 -4.64
C GLY A 71 -3.94 -2.03 -5.12
N ALA A 72 -3.18 -2.70 -4.25
CA ALA A 72 -1.87 -3.26 -4.59
C ALA A 72 -1.94 -4.31 -5.71
N VAL A 73 -2.96 -5.16 -5.75
CA VAL A 73 -3.14 -6.11 -6.85
C VAL A 73 -3.58 -5.43 -8.14
N ALA A 74 -4.43 -4.41 -8.06
CA ALA A 74 -5.00 -3.73 -9.22
C ALA A 74 -4.00 -2.77 -9.90
N GLU A 75 -3.16 -2.09 -9.12
CA GLU A 75 -2.26 -1.04 -9.59
C GLU A 75 -1.34 -1.47 -10.74
N PRO A 76 -0.66 -2.63 -10.71
CA PRO A 76 0.20 -3.08 -11.82
C PRO A 76 -0.54 -3.24 -13.15
N TRP A 77 -1.84 -3.57 -13.11
CA TRP A 77 -2.65 -3.72 -14.32
C TRP A 77 -3.15 -2.38 -14.83
N VAL A 78 -3.62 -1.51 -13.93
CA VAL A 78 -4.08 -0.15 -14.27
C VAL A 78 -2.94 0.68 -14.85
N ARG A 79 -1.74 0.50 -14.33
CA ARG A 79 -0.52 1.21 -14.77
C ARG A 79 0.25 0.46 -15.86
N THR A 80 -0.28 -0.67 -16.33
CA THR A 80 0.33 -1.54 -17.35
C THR A 80 1.79 -1.92 -17.06
N TRP A 81 2.16 -2.05 -15.78
CA TRP A 81 3.53 -2.33 -15.37
C TRP A 81 4.01 -3.73 -15.72
N LEU A 82 3.07 -4.67 -15.87
CA LEU A 82 3.36 -6.04 -16.30
C LEU A 82 3.44 -6.19 -17.82
N LEU A 83 3.01 -5.17 -18.58
CA LEU A 83 2.97 -5.16 -20.04
C LEU A 83 3.69 -3.91 -20.55
N GLN A 84 5.00 -3.82 -20.27
CA GLN A 84 5.81 -2.67 -20.64
C GLN A 84 6.10 -2.65 -22.15
N PRO A 85 5.94 -1.50 -22.83
CA PRO A 85 6.28 -1.37 -24.24
C PRO A 85 7.77 -1.66 -24.52
N SER A 86 8.05 -2.24 -25.69
CA SER A 86 9.40 -2.61 -26.10
C SER A 86 10.32 -1.40 -26.35
N PHE A 87 9.78 -0.22 -26.59
CA PHE A 87 10.55 1.02 -26.82
C PHE A 87 11.18 1.60 -25.55
N LEU A 88 10.77 1.17 -24.35
CA LEU A 88 11.41 1.60 -23.11
C LEU A 88 12.77 0.94 -22.95
N PRO A 89 13.77 1.64 -22.36
CA PRO A 89 15.05 1.02 -22.07
C PRO A 89 14.87 -0.14 -21.07
N TRP A 90 15.79 -1.10 -21.12
CA TRP A 90 15.63 -2.36 -20.40
C TRP A 90 15.52 -2.20 -18.87
N PRO A 91 16.23 -1.27 -18.17
CA PRO A 91 16.10 -1.10 -16.73
C PRO A 91 14.69 -0.69 -16.30
N GLU A 92 14.06 0.22 -17.04
CA GLU A 92 12.71 0.72 -16.76
C GLU A 92 11.68 -0.39 -16.93
N ARG A 93 11.84 -1.25 -17.94
CA ARG A 93 10.98 -2.41 -18.15
C ARG A 93 11.07 -3.39 -16.97
N TRP A 94 12.28 -3.70 -16.53
CA TRP A 94 12.50 -4.62 -15.41
C TRP A 94 12.01 -4.04 -14.08
N ALA A 95 12.24 -2.74 -13.84
CA ALA A 95 11.73 -2.07 -12.64
C ALA A 95 10.20 -2.12 -12.57
N GLY A 96 9.51 -1.86 -13.70
CA GLY A 96 8.06 -1.97 -13.79
C GLY A 96 7.54 -3.38 -13.50
N VAL A 97 8.12 -4.40 -14.16
CA VAL A 97 7.73 -5.80 -13.95
C VAL A 97 8.00 -6.24 -12.50
N ALA A 98 9.17 -5.94 -11.96
CA ALA A 98 9.53 -6.29 -10.59
C ALA A 98 8.59 -5.63 -9.57
N CYS A 99 8.31 -4.33 -9.70
CA CYS A 99 7.37 -3.62 -8.85
C CYS A 99 5.96 -4.24 -8.96
N GLY A 100 5.51 -4.54 -10.18
CA GLY A 100 4.23 -5.17 -10.44
C GLY A 100 4.07 -6.53 -9.76
N LEU A 101 5.09 -7.38 -9.83
CA LEU A 101 5.11 -8.68 -9.15
C LEU A 101 5.11 -8.53 -7.63
N VAL A 102 5.95 -7.64 -7.09
CA VAL A 102 6.04 -7.39 -5.63
C VAL A 102 4.69 -6.92 -5.09
N LEU A 103 4.05 -5.93 -5.74
CA LEU A 103 2.73 -5.44 -5.33
C LEU A 103 1.66 -6.52 -5.43
N THR A 104 1.67 -7.31 -6.50
CA THR A 104 0.70 -8.41 -6.67
C THR A 104 0.83 -9.43 -5.54
N VAL A 105 2.05 -9.91 -5.26
CA VAL A 105 2.30 -10.88 -4.19
C VAL A 105 1.94 -10.32 -2.82
N ALA A 106 2.40 -9.09 -2.52
CA ALA A 106 2.09 -8.43 -1.25
C ALA A 106 0.59 -8.18 -1.08
N GLY A 107 -0.11 -7.79 -2.14
CA GLY A 107 -1.55 -7.58 -2.16
C GLY A 107 -2.32 -8.87 -1.93
N LEU A 108 -1.98 -9.97 -2.60
CA LEU A 108 -2.59 -11.28 -2.37
C LEU A 108 -2.36 -11.78 -0.94
N ALA A 109 -1.13 -11.67 -0.42
CA ALA A 109 -0.82 -12.02 0.95
C ALA A 109 -1.61 -11.16 1.96
N GLY A 110 -1.70 -9.85 1.73
CA GLY A 110 -2.48 -8.93 2.55
C GLY A 110 -3.97 -9.28 2.56
N ALA A 111 -4.55 -9.56 1.39
CA ALA A 111 -5.96 -9.93 1.25
C ALA A 111 -6.25 -11.25 1.99
N TRP A 112 -5.35 -12.23 1.87
CA TRP A 112 -5.46 -13.49 2.58
C TRP A 112 -5.40 -13.29 4.10
N LEU A 113 -4.44 -12.50 4.61
CA LEU A 113 -4.30 -12.22 6.03
C LEU A 113 -5.52 -11.51 6.62
N VAL A 114 -6.06 -10.50 5.91
CA VAL A 114 -7.26 -9.77 6.34
C VAL A 114 -8.45 -10.70 6.42
N THR A 115 -8.70 -11.47 5.35
CA THR A 115 -9.82 -12.40 5.28
C THR A 115 -9.73 -13.47 6.35
N ARG A 116 -8.54 -14.07 6.55
CA ARG A 116 -8.31 -15.08 7.58
C ARG A 116 -8.57 -14.54 8.98
N LYS A 117 -8.03 -13.37 9.32
CA LYS A 117 -8.25 -12.73 10.63
C LYS A 117 -9.73 -12.47 10.89
N LYS A 118 -10.47 -11.99 9.89
CA LYS A 118 -11.91 -11.71 10.02
C LYS A 118 -12.75 -12.97 10.17
N ILE A 119 -12.44 -14.04 9.43
CA ILE A 119 -13.11 -15.34 9.58
C ILE A 119 -12.89 -15.92 10.99
N LEU A 120 -11.66 -15.89 11.48
CA LEU A 120 -11.33 -16.37 12.82
C LEU A 120 -12.05 -15.57 13.92
N ALA A 121 -12.07 -14.24 13.79
CA ALA A 121 -12.81 -13.37 14.72
C ALA A 121 -14.33 -13.65 14.69
N GLY A 122 -14.90 -13.90 13.51
CA GLY A 122 -16.31 -14.26 13.37
C GLY A 122 -16.66 -15.62 13.99
N ARG A 123 -15.75 -16.61 13.91
CA ARG A 123 -15.93 -17.92 14.57
C ARG A 123 -15.85 -17.81 16.09
N ALA A 124 -14.90 -17.05 16.62
CA ALA A 124 -14.79 -16.81 18.07
C ALA A 124 -16.02 -16.10 18.65
N GLY A 125 -16.58 -15.11 17.92
CA GLY A 125 -17.81 -14.43 18.34
C GLY A 125 -19.06 -15.32 18.36
N LYS A 126 -19.12 -16.37 17.53
CA LYS A 126 -20.22 -17.35 17.54
C LYS A 126 -20.09 -18.39 18.65
N ALA A 127 -18.86 -18.71 19.08
CA ALA A 127 -18.61 -19.72 20.12
C ALA A 127 -18.90 -19.21 21.55
N HIS A 128 -18.95 -17.89 21.76
CA HIS A 128 -19.26 -17.28 23.04
C HIS A 128 -20.44 -16.30 22.88
N PRO A 129 -21.69 -16.80 22.71
CA PRO A 129 -22.86 -15.93 22.75
C PRO A 129 -22.88 -15.26 24.12
N GLN A 130 -22.86 -13.93 24.14
CA GLN A 130 -22.99 -13.19 25.39
C GLN A 130 -24.34 -13.55 26.01
N ALA A 131 -24.32 -14.07 27.24
CA ALA A 131 -25.54 -14.29 28.01
C ALA A 131 -26.28 -12.95 28.14
N PRO A 132 -27.60 -12.92 27.91
CA PRO A 132 -28.39 -11.71 28.13
C PRO A 132 -28.25 -11.29 29.60
N ARG A 133 -27.89 -10.02 29.81
CA ARG A 133 -27.99 -9.37 31.12
C ARG A 133 -29.44 -9.04 31.41
#